data_AF-A0A4R1L6S5-F1
#
_entry.id   AF-A0A4R1L6S5-F1
#
_cell.length_a   1.000
_cell.length_b   1.000
_cell.length_c   1.000
_cell.angle_alpha   90.00
_cell.angle_beta   90.00
_cell.angle_gamma   90.00
#
_symmetry.space_group_name_H-M   'P 1'
#
loop_
_entity.id
_entity.type
_entity.pdbx_description
1 polymer ?
#
loop_
_entity_poly.entity_id
_entity_poly.type
_entity_poly.pdbx_seq_one_letter_code
_entity_poly.pdbx_strand_id
1 'polypeptide(L)'
;MSAALTLPMVWANGSTWRKEEETDKEPLSTVAFYRRHTEVLLRRYMQISMLMGRVPSMIGSGVFRGRVSSYRVRSFEDAVIFVYDVEKCLKRLDAPMLELITRIALQEYTQSEAAGLTGQSLRSVVRKYSQALDQLTAIFLELEILQIDGRRGRGCR
;
A
#
# COMPACT_ATOMS: atom_id res chain seq x y z
N MET A 1 28.69 31.77 -53.43
CA MET A 1 27.26 31.39 -53.49
C MET A 1 27.05 30.24 -52.51
N SER A 2 26.55 30.52 -51.31
CA SER A 2 26.29 29.50 -50.28
C SER A 2 24.79 29.43 -50.02
N ALA A 3 24.18 28.30 -50.36
CA ALA A 3 22.77 28.04 -50.12
C ALA A 3 22.58 27.61 -48.67
N ALA A 4 21.91 28.44 -47.87
CA ALA A 4 21.43 28.07 -46.55
C ALA A 4 20.16 27.23 -46.70
N LEU A 5 20.22 25.94 -46.37
CA LEU A 5 19.04 25.08 -46.27
C LEU A 5 18.29 25.45 -44.99
N THR A 6 17.21 26.20 -45.13
CA THR A 6 16.21 26.41 -44.07
C THR A 6 15.38 25.14 -43.93
N LEU A 7 15.73 24.30 -42.95
CA LEU A 7 14.83 23.23 -42.51
C LEU A 7 13.71 23.84 -41.66
N PRO A 8 12.43 23.51 -41.92
CA PRO A 8 11.35 23.92 -41.04
C PRO A 8 11.49 23.19 -39.70
N MET A 9 11.59 23.97 -38.63
CA MET A 9 11.63 23.49 -37.25
C MET A 9 10.25 22.92 -36.89
N VAL A 10 10.07 21.62 -37.10
CA VAL A 10 8.88 20.89 -36.64
C VAL A 10 9.07 20.57 -35.16
N TRP A 11 8.33 21.27 -34.31
CA TRP A 11 8.20 20.92 -32.90
C TRP A 11 7.38 19.64 -32.81
N ALA A 12 8.03 18.53 -32.45
CA ALA A 12 7.33 17.36 -31.94
C ALA A 12 6.75 17.76 -30.57
N ASN A 13 5.53 18.30 -30.55
CA ASN A 13 4.74 18.35 -29.33
C ASN A 13 4.50 16.91 -28.91
N GLY A 14 5.35 16.41 -28.01
CA GLY A 14 5.10 15.21 -27.25
C GLY A 14 3.84 15.42 -26.43
N SER A 15 2.69 15.09 -27.00
CA SER A 15 1.51 14.69 -26.25
C SER A 15 1.86 13.39 -25.54
N THR A 16 2.67 13.52 -24.49
CA THR A 16 2.63 12.56 -23.40
C THR A 16 1.22 12.71 -22.85
N TRP A 17 0.41 11.68 -23.12
CA TRP A 17 -0.83 11.45 -22.43
C TRP A 17 -0.46 11.28 -20.95
N ARG A 18 -0.28 12.40 -20.24
CA ARG A 18 -0.33 12.42 -18.79
C ARG A 18 -1.79 12.17 -18.50
N LYS A 19 -2.11 10.89 -18.36
CA LYS A 19 -3.36 10.40 -17.82
C LYS A 19 -3.47 11.03 -16.43
N GLU A 20 -4.14 12.17 -16.34
CA GLU A 20 -4.70 12.62 -15.09
C GLU A 20 -5.67 11.51 -14.70
N GLU A 21 -5.22 10.65 -13.79
CA GLU A 21 -6.10 9.74 -13.07
C GLU A 21 -6.97 10.61 -12.16
N GLU A 22 -8.00 11.17 -12.76
CA GLU A 22 -9.20 11.63 -12.08
C GLU A 22 -9.79 10.38 -11.41
N THR A 23 -9.33 10.16 -10.18
CA THR A 23 -9.89 9.14 -9.31
C THR A 23 -11.28 9.63 -8.93
N ASP A 24 -12.29 9.06 -9.60
CA ASP A 24 -13.66 9.08 -9.13
C ASP A 24 -13.65 8.60 -7.68
N LYS A 25 -13.76 9.55 -6.74
CA LYS A 25 -13.75 9.26 -5.31
C LYS A 25 -15.08 8.63 -4.96
N GLU A 26 -15.19 7.32 -5.15
CA GLU A 26 -16.18 6.53 -4.43
C GLU A 26 -16.14 6.94 -2.95
N PRO A 27 -17.30 7.06 -2.29
CA PRO A 27 -17.36 7.70 -0.99
C PRO A 27 -16.47 6.96 0.00
N LEU A 28 -15.40 7.63 0.45
CA LEU A 28 -14.41 7.25 1.48
C LEU A 28 -15.03 6.59 2.74
N SER A 29 -16.35 6.74 2.94
CA SER A 29 -17.15 6.07 3.95
C SER A 29 -17.04 4.54 3.93
N THR A 30 -16.93 3.89 2.76
CA THR A 30 -16.75 2.43 2.68
C THR A 30 -15.31 2.02 2.97
N VAL A 31 -14.34 2.85 2.56
CA VAL A 31 -12.89 2.61 2.75
C VAL A 31 -12.51 2.67 4.23
N ALA A 32 -13.07 3.62 4.98
CA ALA A 32 -12.80 3.78 6.41
C ALA A 32 -13.13 2.51 7.24
N PHE A 33 -14.05 1.68 6.78
CA PHE A 33 -14.43 0.42 7.41
C PHE A 33 -13.26 -0.60 7.44
N TYR A 34 -12.41 -0.57 6.41
CA TYR A 34 -11.30 -1.52 6.27
C TYR A 34 -10.02 -1.07 6.97
N ARG A 35 -9.98 0.10 7.62
CA ARG A 35 -8.80 0.60 8.35
C ARG A 35 -8.23 -0.43 9.33
N ARG A 36 -9.10 -1.11 10.09
CA ARG A 36 -8.66 -2.15 11.02
C ARG A 36 -8.06 -3.36 10.29
N HIS A 37 -8.61 -3.70 9.12
CA HIS A 37 -8.07 -4.80 8.31
C HIS A 37 -6.72 -4.43 7.72
N THR A 38 -6.53 -3.19 7.26
CA THR A 38 -5.25 -2.73 6.72
C THR A 38 -4.17 -2.65 7.80
N GLU A 39 -4.50 -2.21 9.02
CA GLU A 39 -3.55 -2.27 10.15
C GLU A 39 -3.12 -3.71 10.46
N VAL A 40 -4.05 -4.67 10.48
CA VAL A 40 -3.71 -6.07 10.73
C VAL A 40 -2.90 -6.65 9.55
N LEU A 41 -3.19 -6.25 8.31
CA LEU A 41 -2.42 -6.63 7.14
C LEU A 41 -0.98 -6.11 7.23
N LEU A 42 -0.78 -4.86 7.64
CA LEU A 42 0.55 -4.27 7.85
C LEU A 42 1.35 -4.99 8.95
N ARG A 43 0.69 -5.39 10.05
CA ARG A 43 1.32 -6.23 11.08
C ARG A 43 1.71 -7.59 10.55
N ARG A 44 0.84 -8.23 9.75
CA ARG A 44 1.14 -9.49 9.08
C ARG A 44 2.31 -9.35 8.10
N TYR A 45 2.37 -8.25 7.34
CA TYR A 45 3.50 -7.90 6.49
C TYR A 45 4.80 -7.82 7.29
N MET A 46 4.80 -7.13 8.43
CA MET A 46 6.00 -7.02 9.27
C MET A 46 6.45 -8.38 9.82
N GLN A 47 5.51 -9.22 10.26
CA GLN A 47 5.85 -10.56 10.75
C GLN A 47 6.44 -11.44 9.65
N ILE A 48 5.84 -11.44 8.46
CA ILE A 48 6.30 -12.25 7.33
C ILE A 48 7.65 -11.74 6.81
N SER A 49 7.84 -10.43 6.68
CA SER A 49 9.11 -9.86 6.21
C SER A 49 10.27 -10.18 7.16
N MET A 50 10.04 -10.14 8.48
CA MET A 50 11.04 -10.58 9.46
C MET A 50 11.38 -12.07 9.34
N LEU A 51 10.37 -12.93 9.14
CA LEU A 51 10.57 -14.37 9.02
C LEU A 51 11.29 -14.76 7.74
N MET A 52 10.98 -14.09 6.63
CA MET A 52 11.67 -14.27 5.36
C MET A 52 13.17 -13.94 5.44
N GLY A 53 13.55 -12.96 6.27
CA GLY A 53 14.96 -12.66 6.54
C GLY A 53 15.70 -13.73 7.36
N ARG A 54 14.98 -14.68 7.99
CA ARG A 54 15.52 -15.64 8.96
C ARG A 54 15.65 -17.09 8.46
N VAL A 55 15.98 -17.25 7.18
CA VAL A 55 16.22 -18.53 6.46
C VAL A 55 14.94 -19.16 5.88
N PRO A 56 14.89 -19.41 4.55
CA PRO A 56 13.71 -19.93 3.84
C PRO A 56 13.19 -21.29 4.33
N SER A 57 14.04 -22.11 4.94
CA SER A 57 13.72 -23.49 5.35
C SER A 57 12.69 -23.60 6.47
N MET A 58 12.44 -22.53 7.24
CA MET A 58 11.45 -22.50 8.32
C MET A 58 10.03 -22.12 7.87
N ILE A 59 9.86 -21.59 6.66
CA ILE A 59 8.57 -21.05 6.20
C ILE A 59 7.61 -22.16 5.72
N GLY A 60 8.12 -23.35 5.38
CA GLY A 60 7.29 -24.51 4.99
C GLY A 60 6.46 -25.12 6.13
N SER A 61 6.79 -24.85 7.40
CA SER A 61 6.10 -25.39 8.58
C SER A 61 5.36 -24.34 9.42
N GLY A 62 5.56 -23.05 9.14
CA GLY A 62 4.90 -21.95 9.84
C GLY A 62 3.48 -21.75 9.34
N VAL A 63 2.48 -22.08 10.15
CA VAL A 63 1.08 -21.87 9.78
C VAL A 63 0.72 -20.38 9.92
N PHE A 64 0.80 -19.61 8.85
CA PHE A 64 0.39 -18.19 8.81
C PHE A 64 -1.14 -18.07 8.78
N ARG A 65 -1.79 -18.39 9.91
CA ARG A 65 -3.26 -18.34 10.05
C ARG A 65 -3.76 -16.90 10.23
N GLY A 66 -3.77 -16.13 9.15
CA GLY A 66 -4.43 -14.83 9.09
C GLY A 66 -5.22 -14.68 7.78
N ARG A 67 -6.55 -14.67 7.85
CA ARG A 67 -7.45 -14.41 6.69
C ARG A 67 -7.69 -12.90 6.52
N VAL A 68 -6.62 -12.13 6.45
CA VAL A 68 -6.71 -10.65 6.42
C VAL A 68 -6.38 -10.10 5.02
N SER A 69 -5.73 -10.90 4.19
CA SER A 69 -5.58 -10.64 2.76
C SER A 69 -6.10 -11.83 1.96
N SER A 70 -6.36 -11.60 0.68
CA SER A 70 -6.69 -12.66 -0.30
C SER A 70 -5.60 -13.74 -0.39
N TYR A 71 -4.36 -13.39 -0.03
CA TYR A 71 -3.20 -14.29 -0.07
C TYR A 71 -3.21 -15.32 1.07
N ARG A 72 -3.26 -16.60 0.67
CA ARG A 72 -2.95 -17.74 1.53
C ARG A 72 -1.46 -18.06 1.39
N VAL A 73 -0.65 -17.54 2.31
CA VAL A 73 0.79 -17.81 2.37
C VAL A 73 0.99 -19.26 2.82
N ARG A 74 1.24 -20.17 1.87
CA ARG A 74 1.47 -21.61 2.12
C ARG A 74 2.92 -22.00 1.88
N SER A 75 3.61 -21.25 1.03
CA SER A 75 5.01 -21.47 0.68
C SER A 75 5.86 -20.22 0.91
N PHE A 76 7.17 -20.37 0.79
CA PHE A 76 8.10 -19.25 0.79
C PHE A 76 7.87 -18.31 -0.39
N GLU A 77 7.62 -18.85 -1.59
CA GLU A 77 7.36 -18.06 -2.79
C GLU A 77 6.12 -17.17 -2.60
N ASP A 78 5.04 -17.71 -2.02
CA ASP A 78 3.84 -16.92 -1.70
C ASP A 78 4.14 -15.80 -0.70
N ALA A 79 5.01 -16.06 0.28
CA ALA A 79 5.43 -15.05 1.25
C ALA A 79 6.21 -13.92 0.57
N VAL A 80 7.11 -14.27 -0.35
CA VAL A 80 7.89 -13.30 -1.14
C VAL A 80 6.97 -12.43 -2.00
N ILE A 81 6.04 -13.04 -2.73
CA ILE A 81 5.07 -12.33 -3.57
C ILE A 81 4.25 -11.38 -2.69
N PHE A 82 3.73 -11.86 -1.57
CA PHE A 82 2.96 -11.02 -0.65
C PHE A 82 3.75 -9.82 -0.12
N VAL A 83 5.00 -10.03 0.34
CA VAL A 83 5.85 -8.95 0.85
C VAL A 83 6.17 -7.96 -0.26
N TYR A 84 6.53 -8.45 -1.45
CA TYR A 84 6.85 -7.63 -2.61
C TYR A 84 5.66 -6.76 -3.05
N ASP A 85 4.47 -7.35 -3.12
CA ASP A 85 3.26 -6.64 -3.53
C ASP A 85 2.88 -5.55 -2.51
N VAL A 86 2.95 -5.85 -1.21
CA VAL A 86 2.71 -4.85 -0.16
C VAL A 86 3.76 -3.74 -0.18
N GLU A 87 5.05 -4.07 -0.37
CA GLU A 87 6.12 -3.08 -0.47
C GLU A 87 5.91 -2.16 -1.68
N LYS A 88 5.49 -2.71 -2.81
CA LYS A 88 5.15 -1.94 -4.02
C LYS A 88 3.97 -0.99 -3.78
N CYS A 89 2.97 -1.40 -2.99
CA CYS A 89 1.88 -0.52 -2.58
C CYS A 89 2.36 0.62 -1.68
N LEU A 90 3.21 0.32 -0.69
CA LEU A 90 3.78 1.33 0.20
C LEU A 90 4.59 2.38 -0.57
N LYS A 91 5.31 1.97 -1.62
CA LYS A 91 6.06 2.89 -2.51
C LYS A 91 5.19 3.83 -3.35
N ARG A 92 3.88 3.55 -3.50
CA ARG A 92 2.94 4.44 -4.21
C ARG A 92 2.41 5.56 -3.32
N LEU A 93 2.61 5.47 -2.01
CA LEU A 93 2.12 6.45 -1.07
C LEU A 93 3.06 7.66 -0.99
N ASP A 94 2.48 8.85 -0.78
CA ASP A 94 3.24 10.07 -0.57
C ASP A 94 4.23 9.92 0.60
N ALA A 95 5.45 10.44 0.43
CA ALA A 95 6.52 10.37 1.44
C ALA A 95 6.10 10.74 2.88
N PRO A 96 5.37 11.85 3.14
CA PRO A 96 4.95 12.19 4.50
C PRO A 96 3.91 11.22 5.08
N MET A 97 3.10 10.58 4.23
CA MET A 97 2.11 9.61 4.67
C MET A 97 2.78 8.26 4.94
N LEU A 98 3.71 7.86 4.08
CA LEU A 98 4.54 6.67 4.26
C LEU A 98 5.35 6.74 5.57
N GLU A 99 5.90 7.89 5.92
CA GLU A 99 6.60 8.10 7.20
C GLU A 99 5.69 7.82 8.40
N LEU A 100 4.45 8.31 8.38
CA LEU A 100 3.47 8.07 9.45
C LEU A 100 3.07 6.59 9.55
N ILE A 101 2.79 5.94 8.42
CA ILE A 101 2.47 4.50 8.39
C ILE A 101 3.64 3.68 8.93
N THR A 102 4.86 4.00 8.51
CA THR A 102 6.05 3.27 8.95
C THR A 102 6.24 3.39 10.46
N ARG A 103 6.12 4.60 11.02
CA ARG A 103 6.28 4.81 12.46
C ARG A 103 5.16 4.17 13.28
N ILE A 104 3.91 4.37 12.89
CA ILE A 104 2.77 3.95 13.72
C ILE A 104 2.43 2.47 13.48
N ALA A 105 2.30 2.04 12.23
CA ALA A 105 1.80 0.71 11.90
C ALA A 105 2.91 -0.36 11.86
N LEU A 106 4.12 -0.03 11.40
CA LEU A 106 5.22 -1.00 11.27
C LEU A 106 6.16 -1.02 12.49
N GLN A 107 6.47 0.16 13.04
CA GLN A 107 7.33 0.31 14.21
C GLN A 107 6.56 0.37 15.54
N GLU A 108 5.22 0.34 15.49
CA GLU A 108 4.32 0.33 16.65
C GLU A 108 4.46 1.53 17.60
N TYR A 109 4.96 2.68 17.13
CA TYR A 109 4.94 3.91 17.91
C TYR A 109 3.51 4.38 18.18
N THR A 110 3.31 4.99 19.35
CA THR A 110 2.05 5.69 19.64
C THR A 110 1.91 6.94 18.78
N GLN A 111 0.68 7.39 18.52
CA GLN A 111 0.43 8.62 17.75
C GLN A 111 1.05 9.86 18.42
N SER A 112 1.16 9.85 19.76
CA SER A 112 1.86 10.88 20.54
C SER A 112 3.36 10.88 20.33
N GLU A 113 4.00 9.71 20.33
CA GLU A 113 5.45 9.60 20.08
C GLU A 113 5.77 9.97 18.63
N ALA A 114 4.95 9.49 17.67
CA ALA A 114 5.10 9.85 16.27
C ALA A 114 4.96 11.36 16.04
N ALA A 115 4.06 12.03 16.79
CA ALA A 115 3.93 13.49 16.77
C ALA A 115 5.21 14.19 17.26
N GLY A 116 5.78 13.71 18.38
CA GLY A 116 7.07 14.21 18.89
C GLY A 116 8.22 14.02 17.88
N LEU A 117 8.30 12.84 17.26
CA LEU A 117 9.36 12.52 16.29
C LEU A 117 9.21 13.25 14.95
N THR A 118 7.99 13.63 14.56
CA THR A 118 7.74 14.35 13.29
C THR A 118 7.65 15.86 13.46
N GLY A 119 7.70 16.37 14.71
CA GLY A 119 7.51 17.80 15.00
C GLY A 119 6.11 18.31 14.67
N GLN A 120 5.12 17.42 14.58
CA GLN A 120 3.74 17.77 14.25
C GLN A 120 2.84 17.75 15.49
N SER A 121 1.73 18.48 15.45
CA SER A 121 0.71 18.37 16.50
C SER A 121 0.03 17.00 16.47
N LEU A 122 -0.36 16.48 17.65
CA LEU A 122 -1.09 15.21 17.77
C LEU A 122 -2.32 15.18 16.86
N ARG A 123 -3.09 16.29 16.82
CA ARG A 123 -4.28 16.41 15.96
C ARG A 123 -3.95 16.26 14.48
N SER A 124 -2.84 16.84 14.03
CA SER A 124 -2.38 16.72 12.63
C SER A 124 -1.99 15.28 12.33
N VAL A 125 -1.25 14.62 13.23
CA VAL A 125 -0.84 13.22 13.07
C VAL A 125 -2.04 12.29 12.98
N VAL A 126 -3.01 12.40 13.91
CA VAL A 126 -4.22 11.56 13.91
C VAL A 126 -4.96 11.69 12.57
N ARG A 127 -5.18 12.93 12.11
CA ARG A 127 -5.88 13.20 10.85
C ARG A 127 -5.10 12.63 9.66
N LYS A 128 -3.82 12.96 9.53
CA LYS A 128 -2.99 12.50 8.41
C LYS A 128 -2.82 10.99 8.39
N TYR A 129 -2.66 10.36 9.55
CA TYR A 129 -2.57 8.91 9.66
C TYR A 129 -3.87 8.24 9.22
N SER A 130 -5.03 8.76 9.63
CA SER A 130 -6.32 8.22 9.15
C SER A 130 -6.49 8.34 7.63
N GLN A 131 -6.03 9.45 7.03
CA GLN A 131 -6.04 9.66 5.58
C GLN A 131 -5.05 8.73 4.87
N ALA A 132 -3.86 8.53 5.44
CA ALA A 132 -2.85 7.62 4.91
C ALA A 132 -3.37 6.18 4.88
N LEU A 133 -4.06 5.74 5.95
CA LEU A 133 -4.71 4.43 5.97
C LEU A 133 -5.82 4.32 4.92
N ASP A 134 -6.64 5.35 4.71
CA ASP A 134 -7.67 5.33 3.68
C ASP A 134 -7.07 5.20 2.27
N GLN A 135 -6.02 5.99 1.97
CA GLN A 135 -5.34 5.90 0.69
C GLN A 135 -4.69 4.53 0.46
N LEU A 136 -4.00 4.01 1.48
CA LEU A 136 -3.41 2.67 1.41
C LEU A 136 -4.49 1.60 1.21
N THR A 137 -5.64 1.75 1.87
CA THR A 137 -6.78 0.83 1.73
C THR A 137 -7.32 0.86 0.30
N ALA A 138 -7.48 2.04 -0.30
CA ALA A 138 -7.90 2.17 -1.69
C ALA A 138 -6.93 1.43 -2.63
N ILE A 139 -5.62 1.63 -2.46
CA ILE A 139 -4.59 0.93 -3.25
C ILE A 139 -4.67 -0.59 -3.06
N PHE A 140 -4.88 -1.07 -1.84
CA PHE A 140 -5.01 -2.50 -1.57
C PHE A 140 -6.27 -3.13 -2.16
N LEU A 141 -7.37 -2.37 -2.25
CA LEU A 141 -8.60 -2.80 -2.91
C LEU A 141 -8.43 -2.83 -4.43
N GLU A 142 -7.80 -1.81 -5.01
CA GLU A 142 -7.49 -1.74 -6.46
C GLU A 142 -6.61 -2.91 -6.92
N LEU A 143 -5.65 -3.32 -6.08
CA LEU A 143 -4.73 -4.42 -6.36
C LEU A 143 -5.24 -5.79 -5.88
N GLU A 144 -6.49 -5.86 -5.39
CA GLU A 144 -7.16 -7.07 -4.89
C GLU A 144 -6.39 -7.83 -3.77
N ILE A 145 -5.45 -7.14 -3.11
CA ILE A 145 -4.73 -7.66 -1.95
C ILE A 145 -5.70 -7.79 -0.76
N LEU A 146 -6.61 -6.81 -0.65
CA LEU A 146 -7.72 -6.84 0.29
C LEU A 146 -9.00 -7.11 -0.51
N GLN A 147 -9.73 -8.16 -0.14
CA GLN A 147 -11.03 -8.44 -0.73
C GLN A 147 -12.11 -7.95 0.22
N ILE A 148 -13.08 -7.23 -0.34
CA ILE A 148 -14.35 -6.96 0.32
C ILE A 148 -15.04 -8.31 0.43
N ASP A 149 -15.03 -8.91 1.63
CA ASP A 149 -15.80 -10.11 1.94
C ASP A 149 -17.32 -9.78 1.98
N GLY A 150 -17.84 -9.26 0.86
CA GLY A 150 -19.25 -9.10 0.54
C GLY A 150 -19.86 -10.36 -0.09
N ARG A 151 -19.06 -11.36 -0.45
CA ARG A 151 -19.58 -12.70 -0.79
C ARG A 151 -19.83 -13.52 0.48
N ARG A 152 -20.86 -13.14 1.23
CA ARG A 152 -21.58 -14.08 2.10
C ARG A 152 -22.01 -15.27 1.24
N GLY A 153 -21.53 -16.46 1.61
CA GLY A 153 -22.16 -17.75 1.32
C GLY A 153 -22.51 -18.06 -0.14
N ARG A 154 -21.60 -18.71 -0.86
CA ARG A 154 -21.99 -19.79 -1.77
C ARG A 154 -20.97 -20.92 -1.63
N GLY A 155 -21.43 -22.05 -1.10
CA GLY A 155 -20.65 -23.30 -1.10
C GLY A 155 -20.58 -24.06 0.23
N CYS A 156 -21.69 -24.16 0.98
CA CYS A 156 -21.97 -25.42 1.65
C CYS A 156 -22.89 -26.22 0.71
N ARG A 157 -22.30 -27.16 -0.02
CA ARG A 157 -22.88 -28.46 -0.37
C ARG A 157 -21.74 -29.44 -0.53
#